data_AF-A0A921FBR9-F1
#
_entry.id   AF-A0A921FBR9-F1
#
_cell.length_a   1.000
_cell.length_b   1.000
_cell.length_c   1.000
_cell.angle_alpha   90.00
_cell.angle_beta   90.00
_cell.angle_gamma   90.00
#
_symmetry.space_group_name_H-M   'P 1'
#
loop_
_entity.id
_entity.type
_entity.pdbx_description
1 polymer ?
#
loop_
_entity_poly.entity_id
_entity_poly.type
_entity_poly.pdbx_seq_one_letter_code
_entity_poly.pdbx_strand_id
1 'polypeptide(L)'
;MDLKEFYLQNIKESEYHHRFLDSIKKVNYTYNIFSGEEETQDYKFEIYDDEEAINKFKELCQPDVYFTVENTCWFYLITYYLNSLGYEIKEFPRILERPPVNPEDFTYKDIRNRLITLGRDDNGTVRYATRRAFVSELTFQKKTCNIEVNDSINQKFIEISTRQASFNNMHTDEKIAEIANLIENMLKKDGNFITPEYENVCCGFIDDAAVRNYRKKMQCFRHCTDEAIAERKKYSEEQKAFLIDYGLTIVKAIHELIK
;
A
#
# COMPACT_ATOMS: atom_id res chain seq x y z
N MET A 1 -16.26 3.63 -12.75
CA MET A 1 -15.93 2.28 -12.24
C MET A 1 -16.80 2.00 -11.02
N ASP A 2 -17.41 0.82 -10.95
CA ASP A 2 -18.17 0.38 -9.78
C ASP A 2 -17.21 -0.22 -8.75
N LEU A 3 -17.11 0.41 -7.57
CA LEU A 3 -16.23 -0.02 -6.49
C LEU A 3 -16.71 -1.30 -5.80
N LYS A 4 -18.02 -1.55 -5.75
CA LYS A 4 -18.57 -2.76 -5.16
C LYS A 4 -18.20 -3.97 -6.03
N GLU A 5 -18.38 -3.85 -7.34
CA GLU A 5 -17.94 -4.90 -8.28
C GLU A 5 -16.43 -5.12 -8.19
N PHE A 6 -15.64 -4.04 -8.23
CA PHE A 6 -14.19 -4.10 -8.08
C PHE A 6 -13.78 -4.82 -6.78
N TYR A 7 -14.39 -4.47 -5.64
CA TYR A 7 -14.11 -5.11 -4.36
C TYR A 7 -14.40 -6.61 -4.39
N LEU A 8 -15.57 -7.02 -4.89
CA LEU A 8 -15.99 -8.42 -4.90
C LEU A 8 -15.14 -9.31 -5.81
N GLN A 9 -14.56 -8.74 -6.87
CA GLN A 9 -13.67 -9.46 -7.79
C GLN A 9 -12.24 -9.61 -7.27
N ASN A 10 -11.77 -8.72 -6.39
CA ASN A 10 -10.35 -8.62 -6.04
C ASN A 10 -10.04 -9.01 -4.58
N ILE A 11 -11.02 -8.99 -3.67
CA ILE A 11 -10.80 -9.25 -2.25
C ILE A 11 -10.35 -10.69 -1.99
N LYS A 12 -9.29 -10.86 -1.18
CA LYS A 12 -8.77 -12.17 -0.75
C LYS A 12 -9.11 -12.44 0.72
N GLU A 13 -9.32 -13.71 1.08
CA GLU A 13 -9.59 -14.13 2.47
C GLU A 13 -8.50 -13.71 3.47
N SER A 14 -7.25 -13.57 2.99
CA SER A 14 -6.10 -13.16 3.79
C SER A 14 -6.03 -11.65 4.05
N GLU A 15 -6.80 -10.83 3.34
CA GLU A 15 -6.80 -9.38 3.48
C GLU A 15 -7.70 -8.92 4.64
N TYR A 16 -7.28 -7.88 5.35
CA TYR A 16 -8.05 -7.35 6.49
C TYR A 16 -9.47 -6.95 6.08
N HIS A 17 -9.64 -6.36 4.89
CA HIS A 17 -10.94 -5.92 4.40
C HIS A 17 -11.94 -7.05 4.18
N HIS A 18 -11.50 -8.31 4.07
CA HIS A 18 -12.40 -9.46 3.87
C HIS A 18 -13.48 -9.54 4.96
N ARG A 19 -13.19 -9.04 6.16
CA ARG A 19 -14.14 -8.98 7.27
C ARG A 19 -15.41 -8.15 7.00
N PHE A 20 -15.39 -7.30 5.96
CA PHE A 20 -16.53 -6.46 5.57
C PHE A 20 -17.32 -7.06 4.39
N LEU A 21 -16.89 -8.21 3.86
CA LEU A 21 -17.44 -8.82 2.65
C LEU A 21 -18.94 -9.02 2.72
N ASP A 22 -19.44 -9.61 3.80
CA ASP A 22 -20.87 -9.92 3.94
C ASP A 22 -21.72 -8.65 3.99
N SER A 23 -21.27 -7.63 4.72
CA SER A 23 -21.94 -6.33 4.79
C SER A 23 -22.00 -5.63 3.43
N ILE A 24 -20.91 -5.70 2.65
CA ILE A 24 -20.83 -5.11 1.31
C ILE A 24 -21.72 -5.86 0.31
N LYS A 25 -21.72 -7.21 0.34
CA LYS A 25 -22.58 -8.04 -0.52
C LYS A 25 -24.05 -7.69 -0.32
N LYS A 26 -24.47 -7.57 0.94
CA LYS A 26 -25.86 -7.36 1.34
C LYS A 26 -26.27 -5.91 1.51
N VAL A 27 -25.44 -4.94 1.09
CA VAL A 27 -25.70 -3.51 1.31
C VAL A 27 -27.06 -3.04 0.75
N ASN A 28 -27.53 -3.65 -0.35
CA ASN A 28 -28.82 -3.31 -0.97
C ASN A 28 -30.00 -4.15 -0.45
N TYR A 29 -29.71 -5.14 0.40
CA TYR A 29 -30.70 -6.10 0.89
C TYR A 29 -31.16 -5.68 2.28
N THR A 30 -32.46 -5.81 2.53
CA THR A 30 -33.03 -5.75 3.88
C THR A 30 -33.66 -7.07 4.23
N TYR A 31 -33.62 -7.42 5.51
CA TYR A 31 -34.21 -8.65 6.00
C TYR A 31 -35.65 -8.40 6.47
N ASN A 32 -36.58 -9.13 5.88
CA ASN A 32 -37.98 -9.18 6.27
C ASN A 32 -38.30 -10.54 6.92
N ILE A 33 -38.99 -10.53 8.06
CA ILE A 33 -39.31 -11.76 8.81
C ILE A 33 -40.27 -12.69 8.05
N PHE A 34 -41.03 -12.17 7.10
CA PHE A 34 -42.03 -12.91 6.33
C PHE A 34 -41.51 -13.39 4.97
N SER A 35 -40.60 -12.63 4.35
CA SER A 35 -40.13 -12.88 2.98
C SER A 35 -38.62 -13.10 2.83
N GLY A 36 -37.85 -13.00 3.92
CA GLY A 36 -36.40 -13.22 3.90
C GLY A 36 -35.62 -11.99 3.43
N GLU A 37 -34.48 -12.21 2.77
CA GLU A 37 -33.65 -11.12 2.24
C GLU A 37 -34.23 -10.60 0.92
N GLU A 38 -34.60 -9.33 0.89
CA GLU A 38 -35.12 -8.66 -0.31
C GLU A 38 -34.21 -7.48 -0.68
N GLU A 39 -33.88 -7.37 -1.96
CA GLU A 39 -33.19 -6.18 -2.48
C GLU A 39 -34.19 -5.01 -2.47
N THR A 40 -33.92 -4.02 -1.64
CA THR A 40 -34.84 -2.90 -1.35
C THR A 40 -34.20 -1.53 -1.54
N GLN A 41 -32.90 -1.50 -1.81
CA GLN A 41 -32.14 -0.27 -2.07
C GLN A 41 -31.46 -0.36 -3.44
N ASP A 42 -31.17 0.80 -4.03
CA ASP A 42 -30.52 0.93 -5.34
C ASP A 42 -29.17 1.65 -5.27
N TYR A 43 -28.46 1.53 -4.14
CA TYR A 43 -27.19 2.23 -3.93
C TYR A 43 -26.18 1.92 -5.04
N LYS A 44 -25.52 2.99 -5.52
CA LYS A 44 -24.48 2.92 -6.57
C LYS A 44 -23.17 3.45 -6.03
N PHE A 45 -22.12 2.67 -6.22
CA PHE A 45 -20.78 2.96 -5.69
C PHE A 45 -19.81 3.28 -6.83
N GLU A 46 -20.14 4.27 -7.64
CA GLU A 46 -19.40 4.62 -8.86
C GLU A 46 -18.43 5.78 -8.62
N ILE A 47 -17.20 5.64 -9.11
CA ILE A 47 -16.20 6.71 -9.19
C ILE A 47 -15.62 6.80 -10.61
N TYR A 48 -15.16 7.98 -11.02
CA TYR A 48 -14.49 8.20 -12.30
C TYR A 48 -12.98 7.95 -12.20
N ASP A 49 -12.32 8.48 -11.17
CA ASP A 49 -10.86 8.41 -10.99
C ASP A 49 -10.44 8.37 -9.51
N ASP A 50 -9.11 8.30 -9.29
CA ASP A 50 -8.49 8.26 -7.96
C ASP A 50 -8.75 9.55 -7.16
N GLU A 51 -8.88 10.69 -7.84
CA GLU A 51 -9.14 11.98 -7.19
C GLU A 51 -10.57 12.02 -6.62
N GLU A 52 -11.55 11.50 -7.35
CA GLU A 52 -12.92 11.34 -6.87
C GLU A 52 -13.00 10.41 -5.65
N ALA A 53 -12.26 9.30 -5.65
CA ALA A 53 -12.18 8.42 -4.48
C ALA A 53 -11.58 9.12 -3.25
N ILE A 54 -10.52 9.90 -3.44
CA ILE A 54 -9.89 10.69 -2.36
C ILE A 54 -10.87 11.75 -1.84
N ASN A 55 -11.55 12.46 -2.73
CA ASN A 55 -12.52 13.48 -2.34
C ASN A 55 -13.69 12.86 -1.58
N LYS A 56 -14.21 11.71 -2.03
CA LYS A 56 -15.26 10.99 -1.32
C LYS A 56 -14.80 10.47 0.04
N PHE A 57 -13.55 10.02 0.18
CA PHE A 57 -12.98 9.69 1.51
C PHE A 57 -13.01 10.91 2.44
N LYS A 58 -12.54 12.06 1.95
CA LYS A 58 -12.51 13.32 2.72
C LYS A 58 -13.92 13.79 3.08
N GLU A 59 -14.90 13.61 2.18
CA GLU A 59 -16.31 13.88 2.45
C GLU A 59 -16.82 13.02 3.62
N LEU A 60 -16.61 11.70 3.58
CA LEU A 60 -17.03 10.78 4.65
C LEU A 60 -16.39 11.08 6.01
N CYS A 61 -15.23 11.74 6.02
CA CYS A 61 -14.54 12.16 7.24
C CYS A 61 -15.02 13.50 7.80
N GLN A 62 -15.91 14.21 7.10
CA GLN A 62 -16.43 15.49 7.58
C GLN A 62 -17.28 15.30 8.85
N PRO A 63 -17.26 16.27 9.78
CA PRO A 63 -17.93 16.14 11.08
C PRO A 63 -19.45 16.04 11.01
N ASP A 64 -20.06 16.44 9.89
CA ASP A 64 -21.51 16.48 9.69
C ASP A 64 -22.05 15.20 9.00
N VAL A 65 -21.17 14.24 8.69
CA VAL A 65 -21.56 12.97 8.05
C VAL A 65 -21.94 11.94 9.10
N TYR A 66 -23.11 11.36 8.91
CA TYR A 66 -23.60 10.22 9.69
C TYR A 66 -23.38 8.92 8.92
N PHE A 67 -22.92 7.88 9.62
CA PHE A 67 -22.64 6.58 9.02
C PHE A 67 -23.90 5.71 8.91
N THR A 68 -24.69 5.98 7.86
CA THR A 68 -25.75 5.08 7.37
C THR A 68 -25.15 3.78 6.80
N VAL A 69 -26.01 2.82 6.44
CA VAL A 69 -25.58 1.60 5.74
C VAL A 69 -24.82 1.94 4.46
N GLU A 70 -25.31 2.90 3.68
CA GLU A 70 -24.67 3.37 2.45
C GLU A 70 -23.31 4.03 2.72
N ASN A 71 -23.23 4.99 3.64
CA ASN A 71 -21.97 5.69 3.95
C ASN A 71 -20.93 4.75 4.57
N THR A 72 -21.38 3.76 5.33
CA THR A 72 -20.52 2.69 5.87
C THR A 72 -19.95 1.84 4.75
N CYS A 73 -20.77 1.46 3.77
CA CYS A 73 -20.30 0.74 2.59
C CYS A 73 -19.30 1.57 1.76
N TRP A 74 -19.63 2.83 1.48
CA TRP A 74 -18.72 3.77 0.81
C TRP A 74 -17.34 3.83 1.48
N PHE A 75 -17.31 3.90 2.82
CA PHE A 75 -16.05 3.97 3.56
C PHE A 75 -15.20 2.72 3.38
N TYR A 76 -15.79 1.52 3.44
CA TYR A 76 -15.04 0.28 3.21
C TYR A 76 -14.59 0.09 1.78
N LEU A 77 -15.43 0.45 0.81
CA LEU A 77 -15.11 0.37 -0.61
C LEU A 77 -13.95 1.31 -0.97
N ILE A 78 -13.99 2.56 -0.49
CA ILE A 78 -12.93 3.54 -0.77
C ILE A 78 -11.63 3.18 -0.07
N THR A 79 -11.69 2.77 1.20
CA THR A 79 -10.48 2.36 1.94
C THR A 79 -9.81 1.16 1.27
N TYR A 80 -10.59 0.17 0.82
CA TYR A 80 -10.08 -0.95 0.04
C TYR A 80 -9.49 -0.51 -1.29
N TYR A 81 -10.24 0.27 -2.08
CA TYR A 81 -9.80 0.74 -3.39
C TYR A 81 -8.48 1.49 -3.32
N LEU A 82 -8.39 2.52 -2.48
CA LEU A 82 -7.17 3.32 -2.33
C LEU A 82 -6.00 2.46 -1.81
N ASN A 83 -6.24 1.55 -0.85
CA ASN A 83 -5.21 0.61 -0.39
C ASN A 83 -4.71 -0.32 -1.50
N SER A 84 -5.62 -0.83 -2.35
CA SER A 84 -5.28 -1.72 -3.46
C SER A 84 -4.41 -1.04 -4.52
N LEU A 85 -4.56 0.29 -4.67
CA LEU A 85 -3.71 1.12 -5.51
C LEU A 85 -2.41 1.57 -4.82
N GLY A 86 -2.18 1.14 -3.58
CA GLY A 86 -1.00 1.46 -2.81
C GLY A 86 -1.03 2.84 -2.16
N TYR A 87 -2.17 3.51 -2.04
CA TYR A 87 -2.25 4.76 -1.30
C TYR A 87 -2.09 4.55 0.21
N GLU A 88 -1.51 5.56 0.86
CA GLU A 88 -1.48 5.75 2.30
C GLU A 88 -1.85 7.20 2.64
N ILE A 89 -2.38 7.42 3.84
CA ILE A 89 -2.63 8.75 4.38
C ILE A 89 -1.50 9.05 5.37
N LYS A 90 -0.68 10.05 5.09
CA LYS A 90 0.52 10.36 5.89
C LYS A 90 0.20 10.54 7.38
N GLU A 91 -0.92 11.19 7.68
CA GLU A 91 -1.37 11.46 9.04
C GLU A 91 -1.88 10.19 9.75
N PHE A 92 -2.34 9.20 8.99
CA PHE A 92 -2.91 7.93 9.48
C PHE A 92 -2.47 6.75 8.60
N PRO A 93 -1.20 6.30 8.69
CA PRO A 93 -0.61 5.39 7.69
C PRO A 93 -1.31 4.04 7.53
N ARG A 94 -2.10 3.62 8.52
CA ARG A 94 -2.78 2.32 8.53
C ARG A 94 -4.27 2.37 8.23
N ILE A 95 -4.87 3.54 8.06
CA ILE A 95 -6.34 3.63 7.98
C ILE A 95 -6.91 2.96 6.72
N LEU A 96 -6.19 3.07 5.60
CA LEU A 96 -6.62 2.44 4.35
C LEU A 96 -6.41 0.93 4.39
N GLU A 97 -5.32 0.45 5.01
CA GLU A 97 -5.01 -0.99 5.19
C GLU A 97 -5.93 -1.66 6.23
N ARG A 98 -6.26 -0.95 7.32
CA ARG A 98 -6.98 -1.49 8.49
C ARG A 98 -8.03 -0.50 8.98
N PRO A 99 -9.09 -0.24 8.20
CA PRO A 99 -10.19 0.61 8.63
C PRO A 99 -10.90 0.03 9.86
N PRO A 100 -11.38 0.85 10.81
CA PRO A 100 -12.09 0.34 11.98
C PRO A 100 -13.42 -0.32 11.62
N VAL A 101 -13.90 -1.22 12.48
CA VAL A 101 -15.22 -1.84 12.33
C VAL A 101 -16.34 -0.82 12.47
N ASN A 102 -16.17 0.22 13.30
CA ASN A 102 -17.04 1.38 13.26
C ASN A 102 -16.28 2.55 12.62
N PRO A 103 -16.68 3.06 11.44
CA PRO A 103 -16.03 4.20 10.80
C PRO A 103 -15.90 5.44 11.71
N GLU A 104 -16.83 5.65 12.64
CA GLU A 104 -16.79 6.76 13.60
C GLU A 104 -15.61 6.68 14.57
N ASP A 105 -15.07 5.49 14.83
CA ASP A 105 -13.85 5.36 15.62
C ASP A 105 -12.69 6.11 14.94
N PHE A 106 -12.64 6.11 13.61
CA PHE A 106 -11.67 6.91 12.88
C PHE A 106 -12.14 8.35 12.67
N THR A 107 -13.27 8.53 11.98
CA THR A 107 -13.72 9.84 11.47
C THR A 107 -14.00 10.83 12.60
N TYR A 108 -14.36 10.33 13.79
CA TYR A 108 -14.52 11.12 15.00
C TYR A 108 -13.35 10.95 15.97
N LYS A 109 -13.16 9.77 16.55
CA LYS A 109 -12.25 9.62 17.72
C LYS A 109 -10.79 9.82 17.34
N ASP A 110 -10.28 9.12 16.32
CA ASP A 110 -8.87 9.20 15.94
C ASP A 110 -8.51 10.59 15.38
N ILE A 111 -9.35 11.17 14.53
CA ILE A 111 -9.15 12.53 14.01
C ILE A 111 -9.16 13.55 15.16
N ARG A 112 -10.11 13.46 16.09
CA ARG A 112 -10.16 14.34 17.26
C ARG A 112 -8.92 14.20 18.13
N ASN A 113 -8.51 12.96 18.44
CA ASN A 113 -7.35 12.68 19.28
C ASN A 113 -6.05 13.19 18.63
N ARG A 114 -5.93 13.05 17.30
CA ARG A 114 -4.82 13.61 16.53
C ARG A 114 -4.77 15.13 16.64
N LEU A 115 -5.91 15.81 16.52
CA LEU A 115 -5.99 17.26 16.65
C LEU A 115 -5.62 17.75 18.06
N ILE A 116 -6.04 17.04 19.11
CA ILE A 116 -5.64 17.32 20.49
C ILE A 116 -4.12 17.15 20.67
N THR A 117 -3.54 16.10 20.09
CA THR A 117 -2.09 15.86 20.16
C THR A 117 -1.30 16.97 19.45
N LEU A 118 -1.88 17.58 18.42
CA LEU A 118 -1.32 18.74 17.72
C LEU A 118 -1.56 20.07 18.46
N GLY A 119 -2.21 20.07 19.62
CA GLY A 119 -2.57 21.29 20.37
C GLY A 119 -3.57 22.18 19.63
N ARG A 120 -4.40 21.60 18.76
CA ARG A 120 -5.43 22.32 17.98
C ARG A 120 -6.81 22.28 18.65
N ASP A 121 -6.85 21.99 19.95
CA ASP A 121 -8.03 21.96 20.80
C ASP A 121 -8.08 23.16 21.76
N ASP A 122 -9.27 23.37 22.33
CA ASP A 122 -9.57 24.37 23.36
C ASP A 122 -10.04 23.59 24.60
N ASN A 123 -9.11 23.33 25.52
CA ASN A 123 -9.33 22.52 26.73
C ASN A 123 -9.96 21.13 26.45
N GLY A 124 -9.43 20.39 25.48
CA GLY A 124 -9.92 19.08 25.06
C GLY A 124 -11.11 19.13 24.10
N THR A 125 -11.61 20.32 23.75
CA THR A 125 -12.70 20.51 22.79
C THR A 125 -12.13 20.90 21.42
N VAL A 126 -12.45 20.11 20.39
CA VAL A 126 -12.03 20.41 19.01
C VAL A 126 -13.22 20.98 18.24
N ARG A 127 -13.06 22.21 17.73
CA ARG A 127 -14.10 22.90 16.95
C ARG A 127 -14.30 22.20 15.59
N TYR A 128 -15.54 22.21 15.09
CA TYR A 128 -15.86 21.61 13.79
C TYR A 128 -15.05 22.24 12.65
N ALA A 129 -14.89 23.56 12.63
CA ALA A 129 -14.06 24.24 11.64
C ALA A 129 -12.61 23.70 11.59
N THR A 130 -12.02 23.44 12.77
CA THR A 130 -10.69 22.84 12.88
C THR A 130 -10.64 21.42 12.30
N ARG A 131 -11.68 20.60 12.56
CA ARG A 131 -11.78 19.25 11.98
C ARG A 131 -11.93 19.31 10.45
N ARG A 132 -12.81 20.17 9.94
CA ARG A 132 -13.04 20.33 8.48
C ARG A 132 -11.74 20.70 7.76
N ALA A 133 -11.01 21.68 8.28
CA ALA A 133 -9.72 22.11 7.72
C ALA A 133 -8.70 20.96 7.72
N PHE A 134 -8.57 20.25 8.84
CA PHE A 134 -7.64 19.12 8.93
C PHE A 134 -7.99 17.97 7.97
N VAL A 135 -9.28 17.64 7.84
CA VAL A 135 -9.74 16.60 6.89
C VAL A 135 -9.47 17.02 5.45
N SER A 136 -9.70 18.29 5.09
CA SER A 136 -9.40 18.78 3.74
C SER A 136 -7.91 18.70 3.40
N GLU A 137 -7.05 18.85 4.40
CA GLU A 137 -5.59 18.84 4.28
C GLU A 137 -4.96 17.44 4.36
N LEU A 138 -5.74 16.36 4.50
CA LEU A 138 -5.20 14.99 4.55
C LEU A 138 -4.33 14.70 3.33
N THR A 139 -3.13 14.17 3.58
CA THR A 139 -2.10 13.96 2.57
C THR A 139 -2.13 12.50 2.10
N PHE A 140 -2.64 12.27 0.90
CA PHE A 140 -2.60 10.97 0.24
C PHE A 140 -1.30 10.80 -0.53
N GLN A 141 -0.62 9.68 -0.33
CA GLN A 141 0.64 9.35 -0.99
C GLN A 141 0.54 7.95 -1.57
N LYS A 142 0.96 7.77 -2.82
CA LYS A 142 0.99 6.45 -3.46
C LYS A 142 2.33 5.79 -3.18
N LYS A 143 2.32 4.58 -2.63
CA LYS A 143 3.52 3.74 -2.49
C LYS A 143 4.05 3.46 -3.90
N THR A 144 5.27 3.91 -4.17
CA THR A 144 5.87 3.97 -5.51
C THR A 144 6.43 2.64 -6.01
N CYS A 145 6.05 1.49 -5.44
CA CYS A 145 6.48 0.20 -5.98
C CYS A 145 5.57 -0.16 -7.17
N ASN A 146 5.99 0.19 -8.39
CA ASN A 146 5.21 -0.06 -9.60
C ASN A 146 5.35 -1.50 -10.11
N ILE A 147 6.36 -2.23 -9.65
CA ILE A 147 6.59 -3.62 -10.01
C ILE A 147 6.02 -4.54 -8.93
N GLU A 148 4.94 -5.25 -9.26
CA GLU A 148 4.29 -6.21 -8.35
C GLU A 148 5.26 -7.31 -7.92
N VAL A 149 5.38 -7.57 -6.62
CA VAL A 149 6.17 -8.68 -6.09
C VAL A 149 5.22 -9.86 -5.82
N ASN A 150 5.31 -10.90 -6.64
CA ASN A 150 4.49 -12.10 -6.46
C ASN A 150 4.91 -12.90 -5.21
N ASP A 151 4.04 -13.83 -4.78
CA ASP A 151 4.25 -14.61 -3.54
C ASP A 151 5.57 -15.38 -3.53
N SER A 152 6.00 -15.94 -4.68
CA SER A 152 7.26 -16.67 -4.81
C SER A 152 8.47 -15.77 -4.52
N ILE A 153 8.52 -14.58 -5.10
CA ILE A 153 9.62 -13.63 -4.88
C ILE A 153 9.54 -13.03 -3.48
N ASN A 154 8.33 -12.71 -2.99
CA ASN A 154 8.15 -12.19 -1.64
C ASN A 154 8.63 -13.20 -0.59
N GLN A 155 8.38 -14.49 -0.80
CA GLN A 155 8.89 -15.55 0.09
C GLN A 155 10.43 -15.58 0.11
N LYS A 156 11.09 -15.40 -1.03
CA LYS A 156 12.56 -15.29 -1.08
C LYS A 156 13.09 -14.08 -0.32
N PHE A 157 12.40 -12.94 -0.37
CA PHE A 157 12.75 -11.78 0.47
C PHE A 157 12.61 -12.10 1.96
N ILE A 158 11.54 -12.80 2.36
CA ILE A 158 11.33 -13.20 3.76
C ILE A 158 12.43 -14.16 4.23
N GLU A 159 12.86 -15.10 3.38
CA GLU A 159 13.91 -16.09 3.70
C GLU A 159 15.29 -15.46 3.96
N ILE A 160 15.63 -14.38 3.25
CA ILE A 160 16.91 -13.69 3.44
C ILE A 160 16.84 -12.55 4.47
N SER A 161 15.63 -12.09 4.80
CA SER A 161 15.41 -10.99 5.72
C SER A 161 15.60 -11.44 7.17
N THR A 162 16.43 -10.70 7.92
CA THR A 162 16.62 -10.93 9.35
C THR A 162 15.38 -10.64 10.21
N ARG A 163 14.36 -9.95 9.65
CA ARG A 163 13.15 -9.50 10.36
C ARG A 163 11.87 -10.23 9.94
N GLN A 164 11.95 -11.13 8.96
CA GLN A 164 10.78 -11.82 8.36
C GLN A 164 9.65 -10.88 7.91
N ALA A 165 9.97 -9.63 7.59
CA ALA A 165 9.00 -8.66 7.12
C ALA A 165 8.72 -8.87 5.62
N SER A 166 7.45 -8.71 5.21
CA SER A 166 7.08 -8.65 3.78
C SER A 166 7.78 -7.47 3.11
N PHE A 167 8.25 -7.67 1.87
CA PHE A 167 9.01 -6.67 1.12
C PHE A 167 8.25 -5.33 1.01
N ASN A 168 6.93 -5.39 0.80
CA ASN A 168 6.09 -4.20 0.64
C ASN A 168 6.05 -3.30 1.88
N ASN A 169 6.33 -3.86 3.07
CA ASN A 169 6.29 -3.17 4.35
C ASN A 169 7.64 -2.59 4.77
N MET A 170 8.71 -2.83 4.01
CA MET A 170 10.05 -2.30 4.28
C MET A 170 10.15 -0.80 3.93
N HIS A 171 11.02 -0.07 4.63
CA HIS A 171 11.34 1.32 4.28
C HIS A 171 12.10 1.40 2.95
N THR A 172 12.08 2.56 2.26
CA THR A 172 12.70 2.74 0.93
C THR A 172 14.16 2.26 0.87
N ASP A 173 15.00 2.72 1.79
CA ASP A 173 16.42 2.34 1.83
C ASP A 173 16.61 0.84 2.17
N GLU A 174 15.71 0.27 2.99
CA GLU A 174 15.69 -1.15 3.34
C GLU A 174 15.30 -2.00 2.13
N LYS A 175 14.29 -1.58 1.35
CA LYS A 175 13.91 -2.22 0.08
C LYS A 175 15.09 -2.31 -0.88
N ILE A 176 15.82 -1.21 -1.05
CA ILE A 176 17.00 -1.18 -1.94
C ILE A 176 18.09 -2.15 -1.46
N ALA A 177 18.36 -2.17 -0.15
CA ALA A 177 19.34 -3.07 0.44
C ALA A 177 18.94 -4.54 0.25
N GLU A 178 17.68 -4.88 0.54
CA GLU A 178 17.15 -6.24 0.43
C GLU A 178 17.09 -6.72 -1.03
N ILE A 179 16.78 -5.85 -2.00
CA ILE A 179 16.89 -6.20 -3.44
C ILE A 179 18.33 -6.60 -3.76
N ALA A 180 19.32 -5.80 -3.36
CA ALA A 180 20.72 -6.10 -3.64
C ALA A 180 21.17 -7.42 -2.98
N ASN A 181 20.68 -7.69 -1.76
CA ASN A 181 20.92 -8.95 -1.05
C ASN A 181 20.27 -10.14 -1.77
N LEU A 182 19.04 -10.00 -2.25
CA LEU A 182 18.33 -11.07 -2.94
C LEU A 182 18.99 -11.42 -4.28
N ILE A 183 19.34 -10.41 -5.09
CA ILE A 183 20.08 -10.62 -6.33
C ILE A 183 21.39 -11.36 -6.05
N GLU A 184 22.10 -10.97 -4.99
CA GLU A 184 23.35 -11.63 -4.59
C GLU A 184 23.12 -13.09 -4.16
N ASN A 185 22.11 -13.36 -3.35
CA ASN A 185 21.75 -14.70 -2.92
C ASN A 185 21.37 -15.60 -4.10
N MET A 186 20.52 -15.12 -5.00
CA MET A 186 20.05 -15.86 -6.17
C MET A 186 21.17 -16.20 -7.17
N LEU A 187 22.17 -15.32 -7.30
CA LEU A 187 23.30 -15.54 -8.20
C LEU A 187 24.44 -16.34 -7.57
N LYS A 188 24.46 -16.54 -6.25
CA LYS A 188 25.57 -17.23 -5.57
C LYS A 188 25.24 -18.71 -5.36
N LYS A 189 25.82 -19.59 -6.18
CA LYS A 189 25.74 -21.05 -6.05
C LYS A 189 27.12 -21.61 -5.66
N ASP A 190 27.16 -22.42 -4.60
CA ASP A 190 28.40 -23.05 -4.09
C ASP A 190 29.57 -22.08 -3.88
N GLY A 191 29.26 -20.86 -3.41
CA GLY A 191 30.25 -19.80 -3.16
C GLY A 191 30.66 -18.99 -4.40
N ASN A 192 30.27 -19.42 -5.60
CA ASN A 192 30.60 -18.74 -6.86
C ASN A 192 29.38 -18.02 -7.45
N PHE A 193 29.63 -16.93 -8.18
CA PHE A 193 28.58 -16.23 -8.92
C PHE A 193 28.32 -16.93 -10.24
N ILE A 194 27.07 -17.31 -10.47
CA ILE A 194 26.60 -17.75 -11.79
C ILE A 194 26.22 -16.55 -12.64
N THR A 195 26.29 -16.72 -13.97
CA THR A 195 25.82 -15.74 -14.94
C THR A 195 24.64 -16.35 -15.70
N PRO A 196 23.39 -15.95 -15.40
CA PRO A 196 22.22 -16.36 -16.18
C PRO A 196 22.31 -15.94 -17.64
N GLU A 197 21.64 -16.67 -18.52
CA GLU A 197 21.46 -16.31 -19.93
C GLU A 197 20.39 -15.23 -20.06
N TYR A 198 20.72 -13.99 -19.68
CA TYR A 198 19.76 -12.89 -19.61
C TYR A 198 19.02 -12.63 -20.93
N GLU A 199 19.66 -12.87 -22.07
CA GLU A 199 19.06 -12.66 -23.40
C GLU A 199 17.75 -13.44 -23.60
N ASN A 200 17.60 -14.60 -22.93
CA ASN A 200 16.40 -15.44 -23.07
C ASN A 200 15.11 -14.78 -22.57
N VAL A 201 15.21 -13.77 -21.68
CA VAL A 201 14.05 -13.11 -21.06
C VAL A 201 14.14 -11.58 -21.15
N CYS A 202 15.35 -11.02 -21.18
CA CYS A 202 15.58 -9.58 -21.03
C CYS A 202 15.65 -8.81 -22.36
N CYS A 203 15.60 -9.47 -23.52
CA CYS A 203 15.61 -8.82 -24.84
C CYS A 203 16.72 -7.75 -25.01
N GLY A 204 17.92 -8.03 -24.50
CA GLY A 204 19.06 -7.10 -24.51
C GLY A 204 18.98 -5.89 -23.55
N PHE A 205 17.89 -5.71 -22.79
CA PHE A 205 17.76 -4.57 -21.85
C PHE A 205 18.51 -4.75 -20.54
N ILE A 206 18.71 -6.00 -20.11
CA ILE A 206 19.44 -6.34 -18.89
C ILE A 206 20.46 -7.42 -19.27
N ASP A 207 21.71 -7.17 -18.94
CA ASP A 207 22.83 -8.11 -19.08
C ASP A 207 23.59 -8.24 -17.75
N ASP A 208 24.62 -9.10 -17.73
CA ASP A 208 25.47 -9.30 -16.55
C ASP A 208 26.15 -8.01 -16.09
N ALA A 209 26.52 -7.12 -17.03
CA ALA A 209 27.14 -5.84 -16.71
C ALA A 209 26.15 -4.91 -15.98
N ALA A 210 24.91 -4.83 -16.44
CA ALA A 210 23.84 -4.05 -15.83
C ALA A 210 23.55 -4.53 -14.40
N VAL A 211 23.43 -5.85 -14.20
CA VAL A 211 23.20 -6.44 -12.87
C VAL A 211 24.37 -6.17 -11.92
N ARG A 212 25.62 -6.34 -12.39
CA ARG A 212 26.82 -6.02 -11.59
C ARG A 212 26.89 -4.54 -11.23
N ASN A 213 26.60 -3.65 -12.17
CA ASN A 213 26.61 -2.21 -11.96
C ASN A 213 25.54 -1.79 -10.95
N TYR A 214 24.33 -2.35 -11.05
CA TYR A 214 23.26 -2.14 -10.07
C TYR A 214 23.74 -2.53 -8.67
N ARG A 215 24.21 -3.78 -8.48
CA ARG A 215 24.68 -4.26 -7.16
C ARG A 215 25.81 -3.42 -6.57
N LYS A 216 26.75 -2.96 -7.40
CA LYS A 216 27.84 -2.08 -6.96
C LYS A 216 27.32 -0.75 -6.46
N LYS A 217 26.42 -0.10 -7.21
CA LYS A 217 25.83 1.19 -6.80
C LYS A 217 25.01 1.05 -5.50
N MET A 218 24.33 -0.07 -5.31
CA MET A 218 23.49 -0.29 -4.13
C MET A 218 24.29 -0.67 -2.87
N GLN A 219 25.62 -0.83 -2.95
CA GLN A 219 26.44 -1.16 -1.78
C GLN A 219 26.30 -0.14 -0.64
N CYS A 220 26.17 1.15 -0.96
CA CYS A 220 26.02 2.17 0.06
C CYS A 220 24.78 1.94 0.94
N PHE A 221 23.68 1.39 0.40
CA PHE A 221 22.47 1.06 1.16
C PHE A 221 22.63 -0.13 2.11
N ARG A 222 23.68 -0.96 1.94
CA ARG A 222 23.96 -2.14 2.78
C ARG A 222 24.94 -1.88 3.92
N HIS A 223 25.74 -0.82 3.84
CA HIS A 223 26.81 -0.53 4.81
C HIS A 223 26.48 0.64 5.72
N CYS A 224 26.68 0.50 7.03
CA CYS A 224 26.42 1.55 8.02
C CYS A 224 27.64 2.47 8.28
N THR A 225 28.58 2.60 7.33
CA THR A 225 29.71 3.53 7.49
C THR A 225 29.27 4.97 7.22
N ASP A 226 30.00 5.94 7.77
CA ASP A 226 29.70 7.36 7.59
C ASP A 226 29.72 7.76 6.10
N GLU A 227 30.65 7.19 5.32
CA GLU A 227 30.75 7.42 3.88
C GLU A 227 29.52 6.87 3.14
N ALA A 228 29.06 5.67 3.51
CA ALA A 228 27.89 5.04 2.91
C ALA A 228 26.61 5.81 3.26
N ILE A 229 26.48 6.31 4.50
CA ILE A 229 25.36 7.17 4.91
C ILE A 229 25.38 8.50 4.13
N ALA A 230 26.56 9.09 3.95
CA ALA A 230 26.71 10.32 3.17
C ALA A 230 26.39 10.10 1.68
N GLU A 231 26.72 8.94 1.12
CA GLU A 231 26.39 8.57 -0.25
C GLU A 231 24.89 8.36 -0.45
N ARG A 232 24.21 7.65 0.45
CA ARG A 232 22.74 7.45 0.40
C ARG A 232 21.97 8.77 0.34
N LYS A 233 22.42 9.78 1.10
CA LYS A 233 21.81 11.11 1.14
C LYS A 233 21.88 11.88 -0.19
N LYS A 234 22.70 11.43 -1.15
CA LYS A 234 22.80 12.04 -2.49
C LYS A 234 21.68 11.58 -3.43
N TYR A 235 20.95 10.52 -3.08
CA TYR A 235 19.86 10.01 -3.91
C TYR A 235 18.55 10.72 -3.56
N SER A 236 17.83 11.23 -4.58
CA SER A 236 16.48 11.74 -4.42
C SER A 236 15.47 10.61 -4.20
N GLU A 237 14.28 10.93 -3.71
CA GLU A 237 13.23 9.91 -3.51
C GLU A 237 12.74 9.34 -4.85
N GLU A 238 12.73 10.14 -5.93
CA GLU A 238 12.41 9.66 -7.29
C GLU A 238 13.48 8.69 -7.81
N GLN A 239 14.76 8.97 -7.54
CA GLN A 239 15.85 8.06 -7.90
C GLN A 239 15.74 6.75 -7.12
N LYS A 240 15.40 6.80 -5.83
CA LYS A 240 15.20 5.60 -5.02
C LYS A 240 14.01 4.77 -5.49
N ALA A 241 12.90 5.42 -5.84
CA ALA A 241 11.74 4.74 -6.42
C ALA A 241 12.12 4.00 -7.72
N PHE A 242 12.84 4.68 -8.63
CA PHE A 242 13.36 4.05 -9.85
C PHE A 242 14.29 2.86 -9.54
N LEU A 243 15.19 3.00 -8.58
CA LEU A 243 16.11 1.93 -8.19
C LEU A 243 15.40 0.70 -7.62
N ILE A 244 14.28 0.89 -6.93
CA ILE A 244 13.43 -0.20 -6.45
C ILE A 244 12.78 -0.90 -7.64
N ASP A 245 12.12 -0.18 -8.54
CA ASP A 245 11.42 -0.78 -9.69
C ASP A 245 12.39 -1.49 -10.64
N TYR A 246 13.52 -0.85 -10.97
CA TYR A 246 14.55 -1.46 -11.81
C TYR A 246 15.19 -2.69 -11.13
N GLY A 247 15.43 -2.61 -9.83
CA GLY A 247 15.94 -3.72 -9.03
C GLY A 247 14.99 -4.92 -8.99
N LEU A 248 13.69 -4.68 -8.79
CA LEU A 248 12.67 -5.72 -8.85
C LEU A 248 12.53 -6.33 -10.24
N THR A 249 12.73 -5.55 -11.29
CA THR A 249 12.77 -6.04 -12.68
C THR A 249 13.93 -7.02 -12.86
N ILE A 250 15.12 -6.68 -12.34
CA ILE A 250 16.28 -7.60 -12.33
C ILE A 250 15.97 -8.87 -11.53
N VAL A 251 15.38 -8.76 -10.33
CA VAL A 251 15.01 -9.92 -9.50
C VAL A 251 14.07 -10.85 -10.25
N LYS A 252 13.02 -10.31 -10.90
CA LYS A 252 12.08 -11.10 -11.70
C LYS A 252 12.78 -11.84 -12.85
N ALA A 253 13.64 -11.14 -13.59
CA ALA A 253 14.39 -11.73 -14.70
C ALA A 253 15.29 -12.88 -14.22
N ILE A 254 16.08 -12.66 -13.16
CA ILE A 254 16.94 -13.71 -12.59
C ILE A 254 16.07 -14.86 -12.10
N HIS A 255 14.96 -14.58 -11.39
CA HIS A 255 14.08 -15.61 -10.86
C HIS A 255 13.57 -16.53 -11.96
N GLU A 256 13.16 -15.98 -13.10
CA GLU A 256 12.70 -16.77 -14.24
C GLU A 256 13.81 -17.63 -14.84
N LEU A 257 15.04 -17.10 -14.92
CA LEU A 257 16.17 -17.77 -15.55
C LEU A 257 16.84 -18.84 -14.67
N ILE A 258 16.63 -18.81 -13.36
CA ILE A 258 17.24 -19.77 -12.42
C ILE A 258 16.27 -20.81 -11.85
N LYS A 259 15.00 -20.79 -12.29
CA LYS A 259 14.02 -21.83 -11.96
C LYS A 259 14.50 -23.22 -12.38
#